data_AF-Q5TKQ6-F1
#
_entry.id   AF-Q5TKQ6-F1
#
_cell.length_a   1.000
_cell.length_b   1.000
_cell.length_c   1.000
_cell.angle_alpha   90.00
_cell.angle_beta   90.00
_cell.angle_gamma   90.00
#
_symmetry.space_group_name_H-M   'P 1'
#
loop_
_entity.id
_entity.type
_entity.pdbx_description
1 polymer ?
#
loop_
_entity_poly.entity_id
_entity_poly.type
_entity_poly.pdbx_seq_one_letter_code
_entity_poly.pdbx_strand_id
1 'polypeptide(L)'
;MARRLWRWYADRQFNRWEKTVLWDMVEPYRPPRSFAPLIGTYVAAFYTGVVASAITEQLYKEKYWEDHPGEAVPLMPPKFYWGPWRVMNGEVPRFMQTPEEAKPA
;
A
#
# COMPACT_ATOMS: atom_id res chain seq x y z
N MET A 1 40.24 -23.42 48.20
CA MET A 1 39.07 -23.79 47.36
C MET A 1 38.40 -22.60 46.67
N ALA A 2 38.23 -21.45 47.33
CA ALA A 2 37.54 -20.27 46.78
C ALA A 2 38.01 -19.84 45.36
N ARG A 3 39.32 -19.84 45.08
CA ARG A 3 39.86 -19.48 43.74
C ARG A 3 39.37 -20.38 42.61
N ARG A 4 39.18 -21.70 42.86
CA ARG A 4 38.65 -22.64 41.86
C ARG A 4 37.17 -22.37 41.58
N LEU A 5 36.38 -22.13 42.63
CA LEU A 5 34.96 -21.79 42.49
C LEU A 5 34.77 -20.46 41.76
N TRP A 6 35.59 -19.46 42.08
CA TRP A 6 35.55 -18.17 41.39
C TRP A 6 35.89 -18.28 39.91
N ARG A 7 36.95 -19.03 39.56
CA ARG A 7 37.29 -19.32 38.16
C ARG A 7 36.15 -20.04 37.44
N TRP A 8 35.63 -21.12 38.02
CA TRP A 8 34.50 -21.85 37.45
C TRP A 8 33.28 -20.95 37.21
N TYR A 9 32.96 -20.06 38.16
CA TYR A 9 31.87 -19.11 38.01
C TYR A 9 32.15 -18.07 36.91
N ALA A 10 33.35 -17.49 36.88
CA ALA A 10 33.77 -16.54 35.85
C ALA A 10 33.71 -17.17 34.46
N ASP A 11 34.25 -18.38 34.29
CA ASP A 11 34.22 -19.15 33.05
C ASP A 11 32.76 -19.46 32.64
N ARG A 12 31.89 -19.76 33.60
CA ARG A 12 30.46 -20.02 33.34
C ARG A 12 29.74 -18.76 32.84
N GLN A 13 30.02 -17.58 33.43
CA GLN A 13 29.42 -16.32 32.98
C GLN A 13 29.97 -15.90 31.61
N PHE A 14 31.28 -16.03 31.41
CA PHE A 14 31.93 -15.71 30.14
C PHE A 14 31.39 -16.58 28.98
N ASN A 15 31.33 -17.89 29.16
CA ASN A 15 30.77 -18.80 28.15
C ASN A 15 29.28 -18.57 27.87
N ARG A 16 28.51 -18.05 28.84
CA ARG A 16 27.11 -17.67 28.60
C ARG A 16 27.01 -16.45 27.69
N TRP A 17 27.86 -15.46 27.93
CA TRP A 17 27.93 -14.24 27.13
C TRP A 17 28.47 -14.50 25.72
N GLU A 18 29.52 -15.29 25.54
CA GLU A 18 30.04 -15.62 24.20
C GLU A 18 28.99 -16.30 23.31
N LYS A 19 28.17 -17.18 23.90
CA LYS A 19 27.08 -17.82 23.16
C LYS A 19 26.08 -16.80 22.65
N THR A 20 25.74 -15.76 23.42
CA THR A 20 24.80 -14.72 22.96
C THR A 20 25.46 -13.79 21.95
N VAL A 21 26.73 -13.43 22.12
CA VAL A 21 27.45 -12.56 21.16
C VAL A 21 27.43 -13.13 19.75
N LEU A 22 27.69 -14.44 19.59
CA LEU A 22 27.59 -15.06 18.27
C LEU A 22 26.17 -15.02 17.70
N TRP A 23 25.15 -15.17 18.55
CA TRP A 23 23.76 -15.06 18.11
C TRP A 23 23.39 -13.62 17.71
N ASP A 24 23.86 -12.63 18.47
CA ASP A 24 23.63 -11.20 18.22
C ASP A 24 24.35 -10.75 16.94
N MET A 25 25.54 -11.31 16.66
CA MET A 25 26.27 -11.06 15.40
C MET A 25 25.56 -11.60 14.16
N VAL A 26 24.82 -12.73 14.29
CA VAL A 26 24.08 -13.34 13.18
C VAL A 26 22.66 -12.78 13.07
N GLU A 27 22.16 -12.10 14.10
CA GLU A 27 20.81 -11.56 14.16
C GLU A 27 20.43 -10.69 12.94
N PRO A 28 21.29 -9.80 12.41
CA PRO A 28 20.98 -8.99 11.22
C PRO A 28 20.77 -9.81 9.92
N TYR A 29 21.35 -11.01 9.85
CA TYR A 29 21.26 -11.89 8.68
C TYR A 29 20.11 -12.89 8.77
N ARG A 30 19.37 -12.90 9.89
CA ARG A 30 18.21 -13.77 10.01
C ARG A 30 17.06 -13.23 9.15
N PRO A 31 16.37 -14.09 8.40
CA PRO A 31 15.13 -13.68 7.76
C PRO A 31 14.14 -13.18 8.83
N PRO A 32 13.29 -12.20 8.50
CA PRO A 32 12.29 -11.71 9.43
C PRO A 32 11.44 -12.88 9.93
N ARG A 33 11.21 -12.97 11.24
CA ARG A 33 10.43 -14.07 11.85
C ARG A 33 9.00 -14.14 11.29
N SER A 34 8.47 -13.02 10.80
CA SER A 34 7.15 -12.95 10.21
C SER A 34 7.04 -11.83 9.18
N PHE A 35 6.28 -12.09 8.11
CA PHE A 35 5.84 -11.08 7.14
C PHE A 35 4.48 -10.46 7.52
N ALA A 36 3.89 -10.86 8.64
CA ALA A 36 2.57 -10.39 9.07
C ALA A 36 2.46 -8.86 9.15
N PRO A 37 3.46 -8.10 9.66
CA PRO A 37 3.39 -6.64 9.65
C PRO A 37 3.33 -6.06 8.24
N LEU A 38 4.09 -6.62 7.28
CA LEU A 38 4.09 -6.18 5.88
C LEU A 38 2.76 -6.46 5.20
N ILE A 39 2.19 -7.64 5.42
CA ILE A 39 0.87 -8.00 4.89
C ILE A 39 -0.19 -7.07 5.47
N GLY A 40 -0.14 -6.82 6.78
CA GLY A 40 -1.07 -5.92 7.46
C GLY A 40 -1.03 -4.49 6.90
N THR A 41 0.16 -3.95 6.66
CA THR A 41 0.30 -2.59 6.07
C THR A 41 -0.21 -2.55 4.63
N TYR A 42 0.03 -3.58 3.82
CA TYR A 42 -0.49 -3.64 2.45
C TYR A 42 -2.01 -3.74 2.40
N VAL A 43 -2.62 -4.57 3.25
CA VAL A 43 -4.09 -4.69 3.34
C VAL A 43 -4.69 -3.36 3.80
N ALA A 44 -4.13 -2.73 4.84
CA ALA A 44 -4.58 -1.44 5.32
C ALA A 44 -4.48 -0.37 4.21
N ALA A 45 -3.32 -0.24 3.58
CA ALA A 45 -3.09 0.74 2.50
C ALA A 45 -4.05 0.53 1.32
N PHE A 46 -4.27 -0.72 0.91
CA PHE A 46 -5.20 -1.06 -0.17
C PHE A 46 -6.62 -0.61 0.15
N TYR A 47 -7.17 -1.02 1.30
CA TYR A 47 -8.54 -0.68 1.68
C TYR A 47 -8.71 0.80 2.00
N THR A 48 -7.71 1.47 2.57
CA THR A 48 -7.71 2.93 2.71
C THR A 48 -7.83 3.60 1.33
N GLY A 49 -7.10 3.11 0.32
CA GLY A 49 -7.21 3.60 -1.06
C GLY A 49 -8.61 3.39 -1.66
N VAL A 50 -9.21 2.21 -1.46
CA VAL A 50 -10.58 1.90 -1.92
C VAL A 50 -11.60 2.84 -1.25
N VAL A 51 -11.56 2.97 0.07
CA VAL A 51 -12.49 3.85 0.81
C VAL A 51 -12.31 5.31 0.39
N ALA A 52 -11.06 5.79 0.28
CA ALA A 52 -10.78 7.14 -0.19
C ALA A 52 -11.31 7.36 -1.62
N SER A 53 -11.12 6.40 -2.53
CA SER A 53 -11.63 6.49 -3.91
C SER A 53 -13.15 6.59 -3.95
N ALA A 54 -13.85 5.81 -3.13
CA ALA A 54 -15.31 5.84 -3.04
C ALA A 54 -15.81 7.18 -2.53
N ILE A 55 -15.18 7.74 -1.49
CA ILE A 55 -15.53 9.07 -0.97
C ILE A 55 -15.27 10.14 -2.03
N THR A 56 -14.14 10.09 -2.74
CA THR A 56 -13.84 11.08 -3.78
C THR A 56 -14.81 11.02 -4.96
N GLU A 57 -15.25 9.82 -5.35
CA GLU A 57 -16.27 9.64 -6.38
C GLU A 57 -17.62 10.22 -5.94
N GLN A 58 -18.01 9.99 -4.68
CA GLN A 58 -19.27 10.52 -4.15
C GLN A 58 -19.26 12.04 -4.08
N LEU A 59 -18.19 12.65 -3.56
CA LEU A 59 -18.05 14.11 -3.54
C LEU A 59 -18.05 14.71 -4.96
N TYR A 60 -17.47 14.00 -5.93
CA TYR A 60 -17.53 14.41 -7.33
C TYR A 60 -18.96 14.40 -7.88
N LYS A 61 -19.75 13.36 -7.55
CA LYS A 61 -21.16 13.24 -7.95
C LYS A 61 -22.05 14.29 -7.32
N GLU A 62 -21.92 14.50 -6.02
CA GLU A 62 -22.67 15.54 -5.29
C GLU A 62 -22.42 16.92 -5.91
N LYS A 63 -21.15 17.27 -6.12
CA LYS A 63 -20.77 18.53 -6.76
C LYS A 63 -21.31 18.68 -8.18
N TYR A 64 -21.33 17.60 -8.98
CA TYR A 64 -21.87 17.68 -10.33
C TYR A 64 -23.38 17.95 -10.33
N TRP A 65 -24.11 17.31 -9.42
CA TRP A 65 -25.56 17.47 -9.30
C TRP A 65 -26.01 18.82 -8.76
N GLU A 66 -25.15 19.56 -8.04
CA GLU A 66 -25.41 20.95 -7.66
C GLU A 66 -25.70 21.82 -8.89
N ASP A 67 -24.93 21.61 -9.97
CA ASP A 67 -25.07 22.36 -11.22
C ASP A 67 -26.00 21.66 -12.24
N HIS A 68 -26.18 20.34 -12.15
CA HIS A 68 -26.92 19.52 -13.13
C HIS A 68 -27.95 18.59 -12.45
N PRO A 69 -29.06 19.14 -11.92
CA PRO A 69 -30.04 18.35 -11.18
C PRO A 69 -30.74 17.32 -12.08
N GLY A 70 -30.75 16.05 -11.66
CA GLY A 70 -31.45 14.96 -12.35
C GLY A 70 -30.70 14.37 -13.56
N GLU A 71 -29.55 14.92 -13.94
CA GLU A 71 -28.71 14.35 -14.98
C GLU A 71 -27.88 13.17 -14.47
N ALA A 72 -27.60 12.19 -15.32
CA ALA A 72 -26.69 11.10 -14.98
C ALA A 72 -25.25 11.63 -14.90
N VAL A 73 -24.63 11.52 -13.72
CA VAL A 73 -23.25 11.99 -13.53
C VAL A 73 -22.29 11.18 -14.40
N PRO A 74 -21.42 11.83 -15.21
CA PRO A 74 -20.35 11.11 -15.90
C PRO A 74 -19.41 10.43 -14.89
N LEU A 75 -18.85 9.27 -15.22
CA LEU A 75 -17.82 8.66 -14.35
C LEU A 75 -16.63 9.61 -14.16
N MET A 76 -16.15 9.74 -12.92
CA MET A 76 -14.97 10.55 -12.63
C MET A 76 -13.75 9.98 -13.37
N PRO A 77 -12.93 10.83 -14.01
CA PRO A 77 -11.67 10.37 -14.59
C PRO A 77 -10.67 9.95 -13.49
N PRO A 78 -9.91 8.85 -13.71
CA PRO A 78 -8.92 8.39 -12.76
C PRO A 78 -7.81 9.43 -12.62
N LYS A 79 -7.46 9.76 -11.37
CA LYS A 79 -6.41 10.75 -11.08
C LYS A 79 -5.00 10.27 -11.44
N PHE A 80 -4.76 8.96 -11.33
CA PHE A 80 -3.42 8.37 -11.42
C PHE A 80 -3.20 7.50 -12.66
N TYR A 81 -4.18 7.46 -13.58
CA TYR A 81 -4.07 6.66 -14.79
C TYR A 81 -4.33 7.52 -16.02
N TRP A 82 -3.28 7.77 -16.79
CA TRP A 82 -3.34 8.59 -18.01
C TRP A 82 -3.70 7.79 -19.26
N GLY A 83 -3.83 6.47 -19.15
CA GLY A 83 -4.22 5.60 -20.26
C GLY A 83 -5.73 5.55 -20.51
N PRO A 84 -6.16 4.78 -21.53
CA PRO A 84 -7.57 4.50 -21.78
C PRO A 84 -8.18 3.74 -20.60
N TRP A 85 -9.12 4.35 -19.90
CA TRP A 85 -9.66 3.81 -18.64
C TRP A 85 -11.15 3.46 -18.70
N ARG A 86 -11.87 3.99 -19.69
CA ARG A 86 -13.26 3.63 -19.93
C ARG A 86 -13.31 2.39 -20.80
N VAL A 87 -14.22 1.47 -20.48
CA VAL A 87 -14.59 0.40 -21.41
C VAL A 87 -15.35 1.07 -22.56
N MET A 88 -14.65 1.20 -23.67
CA MET A 88 -15.21 1.73 -24.89
C MET A 88 -16.03 0.59 -25.53
N ASN A 89 -17.33 0.51 -25.25
CA ASN A 89 -18.24 -0.50 -25.81
C ASN A 89 -18.48 -0.28 -27.32
N GLY A 90 -17.42 -0.23 -28.13
CA GLY A 90 -17.45 0.15 -29.53
C GLY A 90 -17.39 1.67 -29.80
N GLU A 91 -17.50 2.51 -28.78
CA GLU A 91 -17.31 3.96 -28.91
C GLU A 91 -15.83 4.30 -29.23
N VAL A 92 -15.58 5.17 -30.20
CA VAL A 92 -14.20 5.64 -30.48
C VAL A 92 -13.78 6.57 -29.35
N PRO A 93 -12.58 6.43 -28.75
CA PRO A 93 -12.14 7.33 -27.70
C PRO A 93 -12.12 8.78 -28.20
N ARG A 94 -12.60 9.73 -27.38
CA ARG A 94 -12.68 11.16 -27.77
C ARG A 94 -11.35 11.75 -28.26
N PHE A 95 -10.20 11.21 -27.82
CA PHE A 95 -8.88 11.65 -28.28
C PHE A 95 -8.51 11.13 -29.68
N MET A 96 -9.22 10.12 -30.19
CA MET A 96 -9.14 9.67 -31.59
C MET A 96 -10.24 10.28 -32.46
N GLN A 97 -11.34 10.76 -31.86
CA GLN A 97 -12.39 11.46 -32.59
C GLN A 97 -11.84 12.77 -33.16
N THR A 98 -12.17 13.04 -34.42
CA THR A 98 -11.84 14.33 -35.02
C THR A 98 -12.66 15.46 -34.36
N PRO A 99 -12.19 16.72 -34.35
CA PRO A 99 -12.91 17.83 -33.70
C PRO A 99 -14.34 18.03 -34.22
N GLU A 100 -14.63 17.57 -35.44
CA GLU A 100 -15.97 17.62 -36.04
C GLU A 100 -16.92 16.58 -35.43
N GLU A 101 -16.42 15.37 -35.15
CA GLU A 101 -17.18 14.29 -34.52
C GLU A 101 -17.39 14.49 -33.02
N ALA A 102 -16.49 15.23 -32.34
CA ALA A 102 -16.55 15.45 -30.90
C ALA A 102 -17.65 16.44 -30.47
N LYS A 103 -18.31 17.13 -31.41
CA LYS A 103 -19.43 18.04 -31.10
C LYS A 103 -20.70 17.24 -30.82
N PRO A 104 -21.47 17.56 -29.77
CA PRO A 104 -22.80 17.01 -29.61
C PRO A 104 -23.66 17.41 -30.82
N ALA A 105 -24.41 16.44 -31.34
CA ALA A 105 -25.49 16.69 -32.29
C ALA A 105 -26.63 17.46 -31.63
#